data_AF-A0AAE0K672-F1
#
_entry.id   AF-A0AAE0K672-F1
#
_cell.length_a   1.000
_cell.length_b   1.000
_cell.length_c   1.000
_cell.angle_alpha   90.00
_cell.angle_beta   90.00
_cell.angle_gamma   90.00
#
_symmetry.space_group_name_H-M   'P 1'
#
loop_
_entity.id
_entity.type
_entity.pdbx_description
1 polymer ?
#
loop_
_entity_poly.entity_id
_entity_poly.type
_entity_poly.pdbx_seq_one_letter_code
_entity_poly.pdbx_strand_id
1 'polypeptide(L)'
;MASAAAEIPARPSGDPTSQFLVLTICGYRRPGMSEEDYRHHMTQVSAPMTKGLMVKYGVKSWRMIHNTAETRALMTRLFDHQMANLADFDCFSQVVFKSVDDYKRMKDDPWYKQHLVGDHEKFADTKRSMMTIGRLTKFKYPFVIIMPLKSLHPLCDNGRETFTMLRRASEGDTSGAGLGRLDERCTKRQAADVVHHPSLNHQPTAQPQHGQTMTSVAAPVTALVTGSFLSGCMTALSLVAVPVLLDSTPSAPQLFHAWARMYHYGHQVLPTMAVGTLGLYSYTAAKGYYSSSKNRKWKGHALAGVVTVLMLPFTWLVMVPTNNELFRLEALGEGIGNVDLGDARALVRVWSWMHLARSVFPLAGAVLGAVATFGG
;
A
#
# COMPACT_ATOMS: atom_id res chain seq x y z
N MET A 1 22.31 26.00 -43.68
CA MET A 1 21.62 25.19 -42.65
C MET A 1 21.01 26.15 -41.64
N ALA A 2 19.70 26.33 -41.67
CA ALA A 2 18.96 27.12 -40.68
C ALA A 2 18.25 26.14 -39.74
N SER A 3 18.51 26.28 -38.44
CA SER A 3 17.99 25.43 -37.38
C SER A 3 16.48 25.64 -37.23
N ALA A 4 15.70 24.58 -37.42
CA ALA A 4 14.27 24.56 -37.14
C ALA A 4 14.06 24.69 -35.62
N ALA A 5 13.55 25.84 -35.16
CA ALA A 5 12.99 25.96 -33.83
C ALA A 5 11.72 25.10 -33.77
N ALA A 6 11.69 24.13 -32.87
CA ALA A 6 10.52 23.29 -32.64
C ALA A 6 9.31 24.16 -32.29
N GLU A 7 8.27 24.10 -33.13
CA GLU A 7 6.96 24.71 -32.86
C GLU A 7 6.42 24.15 -31.53
N ILE A 8 6.28 25.04 -30.55
CA ILE A 8 5.54 24.74 -29.32
C ILE A 8 4.10 24.47 -29.74
N PRO A 9 3.53 23.27 -29.50
CA PRO A 9 2.17 22.98 -29.93
C PRO A 9 1.18 23.94 -29.28
N ALA A 10 0.25 24.44 -30.09
CA ALA A 10 -0.80 25.35 -29.64
C ALA A 10 -1.59 24.72 -28.48
N ARG A 11 -1.82 25.51 -27.44
CA ARG A 11 -2.49 25.08 -26.21
C ARG A 11 -3.86 24.49 -26.55
N PRO A 12 -4.23 23.29 -26.06
CA PRO A 12 -5.57 22.76 -26.24
C PRO A 12 -6.60 23.74 -25.67
N SER A 13 -7.69 23.97 -26.40
CA SER A 13 -8.87 24.68 -25.91
C SER A 13 -9.45 23.90 -24.72
N GLY A 14 -9.11 24.34 -23.51
CA GLY A 14 -9.58 23.69 -22.29
C GLY A 14 -11.09 23.85 -22.14
N ASP A 15 -11.77 22.77 -21.75
CA ASP A 15 -13.19 22.75 -21.40
C ASP A 15 -13.53 23.92 -20.45
N PRO A 16 -14.43 24.85 -20.83
CA PRO A 16 -14.78 26.02 -20.02
C PRO A 16 -15.33 25.66 -18.63
N THR A 17 -15.80 24.42 -18.42
CA THR A 17 -16.27 23.95 -17.11
C THR A 17 -15.13 23.60 -16.12
N SER A 18 -13.89 23.51 -16.62
CA SER A 18 -12.68 23.11 -15.87
C SER A 18 -11.68 24.25 -15.61
N GLN A 19 -11.97 25.46 -16.10
CA GLN A 19 -11.10 26.63 -15.96
C GLN A 19 -11.33 27.31 -14.61
N PHE A 20 -10.38 27.17 -13.70
CA PHE A 20 -10.39 27.88 -12.41
C PHE A 20 -9.31 28.97 -12.38
N LEU A 21 -9.60 30.04 -11.65
CA LEU A 21 -8.63 31.04 -11.24
C LEU A 21 -8.06 30.67 -9.88
N VAL A 22 -6.79 31.00 -9.68
CA VAL A 22 -6.09 30.88 -8.39
C VAL A 22 -5.56 32.23 -7.99
N LEU A 23 -6.10 32.79 -6.91
CA LEU A 23 -5.48 33.90 -6.22
C LEU A 23 -4.38 33.35 -5.33
N THR A 24 -3.14 33.71 -5.62
CA THR A 24 -1.96 33.34 -4.82
C THR A 24 -1.48 34.58 -4.06
N ILE A 25 -1.35 34.43 -2.75
CA ILE A 25 -0.82 35.45 -1.84
C ILE A 25 0.50 34.91 -1.31
N CYS A 26 1.59 35.61 -1.61
CA CYS A 26 2.90 35.39 -1.02
C CYS A 26 2.97 36.26 0.24
N GLY A 27 2.60 35.67 1.37
CA GLY A 27 2.41 36.36 2.64
C GLY A 27 3.68 36.43 3.47
N TYR A 28 3.90 37.59 4.07
CA TYR A 28 4.86 37.78 5.16
C TYR A 28 4.10 37.95 6.47
N ARG A 29 4.61 37.34 7.53
CA ARG A 29 4.07 37.56 8.87
C ARG A 29 4.38 38.97 9.36
N ARG A 30 3.55 39.48 10.25
CA ARG A 30 3.76 40.78 10.87
C ARG A 30 5.13 40.82 11.58
N PRO A 31 5.90 41.93 11.48
CA PRO A 31 7.15 42.07 12.21
C PRO A 31 6.96 41.80 13.72
N GLY A 32 7.86 41.02 14.30
CA GLY A 32 7.81 40.62 15.71
C GLY A 32 6.86 39.46 16.03
N MET A 33 6.13 38.92 15.05
CA MET A 33 5.28 37.72 15.25
C MET A 33 6.08 36.43 15.07
N SER A 34 5.86 35.45 15.95
CA SER A 34 6.47 34.12 15.81
C SER A 34 5.84 33.33 14.63
N GLU A 35 6.56 32.33 14.10
CA GLU A 35 6.03 31.47 13.04
C GLU A 35 4.82 30.67 13.52
N GLU A 36 4.83 30.28 14.80
CA GLU A 36 3.76 29.50 15.42
C GLU A 36 2.52 30.33 15.64
N ASP A 37 2.63 31.56 16.16
CA ASP A 37 1.49 32.46 16.34
C ASP A 37 0.87 32.83 14.99
N TYR A 38 1.70 33.05 13.98
CA TYR A 38 1.25 33.32 12.62
C TYR A 38 0.44 32.13 12.06
N ARG A 39 0.98 30.91 12.18
CA ARG A 39 0.30 29.68 11.76
C ARG A 39 -1.00 29.44 12.54
N HIS A 40 -0.98 29.66 13.85
CA HIS A 40 -2.14 29.53 14.71
C HIS A 40 -3.24 30.51 14.29
N HIS A 41 -2.92 31.79 14.13
CA HIS A 41 -3.90 32.81 13.72
C HIS A 41 -4.53 32.45 12.37
N MET A 42 -3.71 32.09 11.38
CA MET A 42 -4.22 31.72 10.06
C MET A 42 -5.15 30.49 10.11
N THR A 43 -4.77 29.45 10.83
CA THR A 43 -5.46 28.15 10.79
C THR A 43 -6.60 28.01 11.80
N GLN A 44 -6.50 28.65 12.97
CA GLN A 44 -7.46 28.52 14.07
C GLN A 44 -8.36 29.75 14.24
N VAL A 45 -7.98 30.91 13.68
CA VAL A 45 -8.77 32.15 13.79
C VAL A 45 -9.35 32.55 12.42
N SER A 46 -8.50 32.90 11.46
CA SER A 46 -8.95 33.43 10.16
C SER A 46 -9.65 32.37 9.31
N ALA A 47 -9.13 31.13 9.30
CA ALA A 47 -9.71 30.08 8.46
C ALA A 47 -11.13 29.67 8.87
N PRO A 48 -11.42 29.34 10.15
CA PRO A 48 -12.79 29.02 10.58
C PRO A 48 -13.77 30.16 10.33
N MET A 49 -13.33 31.41 10.55
CA MET A 49 -14.14 32.62 10.34
C MET A 49 -14.51 32.84 8.86
N THR A 50 -13.61 32.51 7.94
CA THR A 50 -13.82 32.74 6.50
C THR A 50 -14.48 31.55 5.80
N LYS A 51 -14.38 30.33 6.37
CA LYS A 51 -14.83 29.07 5.73
C LYS A 51 -16.26 29.13 5.21
N GLY A 52 -17.20 29.62 6.02
CA GLY A 52 -18.62 29.70 5.63
C GLY A 52 -18.85 30.61 4.41
N LEU A 53 -18.17 31.75 4.38
CA LEU A 53 -18.23 32.69 3.23
C LEU A 53 -17.60 32.09 1.97
N MET A 54 -16.47 31.38 2.11
CA MET A 54 -15.83 30.72 0.97
C MET A 54 -16.78 29.72 0.30
N VAL A 55 -17.49 28.92 1.10
CA VAL A 55 -18.50 27.98 0.60
C VAL A 55 -19.66 28.74 -0.06
N LYS A 56 -20.22 29.75 0.60
CA LYS A 56 -21.33 30.56 0.11
C LYS A 56 -21.06 31.16 -1.28
N TYR A 57 -19.85 31.65 -1.52
CA TYR A 57 -19.46 32.31 -2.77
C TYR A 57 -18.72 31.40 -3.75
N GLY A 58 -18.77 30.07 -3.54
CA GLY A 58 -18.35 29.11 -4.55
C GLY A 58 -16.83 28.95 -4.71
N VAL A 59 -16.04 29.35 -3.70
CA VAL A 59 -14.62 29.00 -3.61
C VAL A 59 -14.49 27.47 -3.57
N LYS A 60 -13.62 26.91 -4.41
CA LYS A 60 -13.47 25.46 -4.59
C LYS A 60 -12.42 24.85 -3.69
N SER A 61 -11.35 25.59 -3.39
CA SER A 61 -10.37 25.18 -2.40
C SER A 61 -9.58 26.38 -1.90
N TRP A 62 -9.09 26.27 -0.68
CA TRP A 62 -8.13 27.19 -0.09
C TRP A 62 -7.00 26.38 0.53
N ARG A 63 -5.76 26.70 0.16
CA ARG A 63 -4.56 26.09 0.71
C ARG A 63 -3.66 27.14 1.32
N MET A 64 -3.10 26.82 2.48
CA MET A 64 -2.04 27.59 3.14
C MET A 64 -0.80 26.71 3.21
N ILE A 65 0.30 27.17 2.63
CA ILE A 65 1.60 26.52 2.70
C ILE A 65 2.47 27.40 3.57
N HIS A 66 2.80 26.93 4.77
CA HIS A 66 3.64 27.66 5.72
C HIS A 66 5.11 27.30 5.50
N ASN A 67 5.91 28.30 5.16
CA ASN A 67 7.34 28.16 4.91
C ASN A 67 8.10 28.51 6.20
N THR A 68 8.13 27.56 7.13
CA THR A 68 8.90 27.70 8.39
C THR A 68 10.40 27.74 8.14
N ALA A 69 11.17 28.17 9.13
CA ALA A 69 12.63 28.07 9.09
C ALA A 69 13.12 26.63 8.80
N GLU A 70 12.47 25.63 9.41
CA GLU A 70 12.77 24.20 9.22
C GLU A 70 12.55 23.75 7.78
N THR A 71 11.36 24.03 7.21
CA THR A 71 11.03 23.63 5.84
C THR A 71 11.89 24.36 4.81
N ARG A 72 12.21 25.64 5.06
CA ARG A 72 13.12 26.43 4.22
C ARG A 72 14.54 25.85 4.21
N ALA A 73 15.03 25.34 5.34
CA ALA A 73 16.35 24.71 5.42
C ALA A 73 16.45 23.45 4.55
N LEU A 74 15.35 22.74 4.29
CA LEU A 74 15.32 21.56 3.41
C LEU A 74 15.66 21.87 1.96
N MET A 75 15.51 23.12 1.51
CA MET A 75 15.84 23.53 0.14
C MET A 75 17.31 23.34 -0.22
N THR A 76 18.20 23.36 0.78
CA THR A 76 19.63 23.04 0.60
C THR A 76 19.88 21.68 -0.05
N ARG A 77 18.94 20.73 0.09
CA ARG A 77 19.02 19.39 -0.51
C ARG A 77 18.62 19.35 -1.98
N LEU A 78 18.01 20.41 -2.49
CA LEU A 78 17.43 20.50 -3.83
C LEU A 78 18.11 21.54 -4.72
N PHE A 79 19.02 22.36 -4.17
CA PHE A 79 19.73 23.35 -4.94
C PHE A 79 20.65 22.71 -5.97
N ASP A 80 20.61 23.26 -7.18
CA ASP A 80 21.59 23.07 -8.22
C ASP A 80 22.10 24.46 -8.69
N HIS A 81 23.01 24.47 -9.66
CA HIS A 81 23.58 25.71 -10.20
C HIS A 81 22.54 26.64 -10.88
N GLN A 82 21.36 26.13 -11.24
CA GLN A 82 20.29 26.88 -11.91
C GLN A 82 19.19 27.35 -10.95
N MET A 83 18.98 26.68 -9.82
CA MET A 83 17.87 26.93 -8.89
C MET A 83 18.33 27.22 -7.45
N ALA A 84 19.11 28.28 -7.27
CA ALA A 84 19.65 28.68 -5.95
C ALA A 84 18.88 29.83 -5.26
N ASN A 85 17.97 30.51 -5.95
CA ASN A 85 17.23 31.65 -5.39
C ASN A 85 16.12 31.18 -4.46
N LEU A 86 16.31 31.40 -3.16
CA LEU A 86 15.34 31.01 -2.15
C LEU A 86 14.39 32.16 -1.82
N ALA A 87 13.10 31.95 -2.07
CA ALA A 87 12.08 32.89 -1.67
C ALA A 87 11.91 32.88 -0.14
N ASP A 88 11.79 34.06 0.46
CA ASP A 88 11.73 34.25 1.91
C ASP A 88 10.31 34.53 2.44
N PHE A 89 9.28 34.32 1.61
CA PHE A 89 7.89 34.37 2.06
C PHE A 89 7.64 33.41 3.23
N ASP A 90 6.85 33.83 4.21
CA ASP A 90 6.44 32.99 5.34
C ASP A 90 5.28 32.05 4.96
N CYS A 91 4.46 32.42 3.96
CA CYS A 91 3.34 31.60 3.52
C CYS A 91 2.97 31.79 2.05
N PHE A 92 2.50 30.72 1.40
CA PHE A 92 1.68 30.81 0.19
C PHE A 92 0.23 30.49 0.52
N SER A 93 -0.68 31.46 0.33
CA SER A 93 -2.12 31.25 0.44
C SER A 93 -2.73 31.23 -0.96
N GLN A 94 -3.34 30.11 -1.33
CA GLN A 94 -3.90 29.88 -2.66
C GLN A 94 -5.40 29.62 -2.58
N VAL A 95 -6.21 30.53 -3.12
CA VAL A 95 -7.67 30.42 -3.18
C VAL A 95 -8.11 30.13 -4.60
N VAL A 96 -8.82 29.03 -4.81
CA VAL A 96 -9.28 28.56 -6.13
C VAL A 96 -10.76 28.87 -6.30
N PHE A 97 -11.14 29.59 -7.36
CA PHE A 97 -12.53 29.97 -7.64
C PHE A 97 -12.78 30.09 -9.16
N LYS A 98 -14.05 30.19 -9.57
CA LYS A 98 -14.42 30.29 -10.99
C LYS A 98 -14.40 31.74 -11.50
N SER A 99 -14.98 32.67 -10.76
CA SER A 99 -15.12 34.06 -11.17
C SER A 99 -14.55 35.03 -10.14
N VAL A 100 -13.83 36.04 -10.62
CA VAL A 100 -13.38 37.18 -9.80
C VAL A 100 -14.57 37.92 -9.20
N ASP A 101 -15.70 37.96 -9.91
CA ASP A 101 -16.90 38.66 -9.42
C ASP A 101 -17.52 37.96 -8.22
N ASP A 102 -17.47 36.62 -8.16
CA ASP A 102 -17.90 35.88 -6.98
C ASP A 102 -17.03 36.21 -5.77
N TYR A 103 -15.71 36.33 -6.00
CA TYR A 103 -14.75 36.73 -4.97
C TYR A 103 -14.93 38.19 -4.52
N LYS A 104 -15.31 39.10 -5.43
CA LYS A 104 -15.68 40.48 -5.08
C LYS A 104 -16.94 40.51 -4.22
N ARG A 105 -18.00 39.80 -4.63
CA ARG A 105 -19.25 39.74 -3.84
C ARG A 105 -19.02 39.15 -2.44
N MET A 106 -18.08 38.22 -2.30
CA MET A 106 -17.65 37.73 -0.99
C MET A 106 -17.04 38.84 -0.12
N LYS A 107 -16.19 39.70 -0.68
CA LYS A 107 -15.60 40.84 0.04
C LYS A 107 -16.63 41.92 0.37
N ASP A 108 -17.67 42.03 -0.44
CA ASP A 108 -18.75 42.99 -0.22
C ASP A 108 -19.78 42.54 0.83
N ASP A 109 -19.77 41.26 1.21
CA ASP A 109 -20.69 40.67 2.18
C ASP A 109 -20.61 41.41 3.53
N PRO A 110 -21.75 41.76 4.16
CA PRO A 110 -21.76 42.42 5.46
C PRO A 110 -21.00 41.66 6.55
N TRP A 111 -21.06 40.33 6.55
CA TRP A 111 -20.30 39.50 7.48
C TRP A 111 -18.80 39.66 7.26
N TYR A 112 -18.35 39.71 6.01
CA TYR A 112 -16.96 39.95 5.67
C TYR A 112 -16.51 41.33 6.17
N LYS A 113 -17.31 42.36 5.90
CA LYS A 113 -17.02 43.73 6.32
C LYS A 113 -16.93 43.89 7.83
N GLN A 114 -17.78 43.19 8.58
CA GLN A 114 -17.82 43.28 10.03
C GLN A 114 -16.73 42.45 10.72
N HIS A 115 -16.40 41.27 10.19
CA HIS A 115 -15.57 40.30 10.93
C HIS A 115 -14.17 40.09 10.34
N LEU A 116 -13.99 40.27 9.02
CA LEU A 116 -12.76 39.92 8.31
C LEU A 116 -11.95 41.12 7.83
N VAL A 117 -12.57 42.29 7.66
CA VAL A 117 -11.85 43.53 7.37
C VAL A 117 -10.93 43.87 8.55
N GLY A 118 -9.67 44.14 8.26
CA GLY A 118 -8.63 44.41 9.26
C GLY A 118 -8.03 43.16 9.92
N ASP A 119 -8.59 41.96 9.74
CA ASP A 119 -8.01 40.75 10.34
C ASP A 119 -6.59 40.47 9.82
N HIS A 120 -6.36 40.71 8.54
CA HIS A 120 -5.05 40.54 7.90
C HIS A 120 -3.95 41.40 8.53
N GLU A 121 -4.28 42.55 9.11
CA GLU A 121 -3.31 43.45 9.76
C GLU A 121 -2.87 42.92 11.14
N LYS A 122 -3.62 41.98 11.72
CA LYS A 122 -3.30 41.36 13.01
C LYS A 122 -2.16 40.35 12.89
N PHE A 123 -2.02 39.71 11.73
CA PHE A 123 -1.07 38.60 11.56
C PHE A 123 -0.11 38.77 10.37
N ALA A 124 -0.47 39.53 9.33
CA ALA A 124 0.34 39.69 8.12
C ALA A 124 0.96 41.09 8.00
N ASP A 125 2.14 41.14 7.40
CA ASP A 125 2.71 42.37 6.84
C ASP A 125 2.06 42.62 5.47
N THR A 126 0.99 43.41 5.48
CA THR A 126 0.21 43.75 4.28
C THR A 126 0.96 44.66 3.31
N LYS A 127 2.06 45.30 3.73
CA LYS A 127 2.88 46.17 2.88
C LYS A 127 3.89 45.35 2.07
N ARG A 128 4.44 44.30 2.68
CA ARG A 128 5.43 43.42 2.04
C ARG A 128 4.80 42.27 1.28
N SER A 129 3.63 41.81 1.72
CA SER A 129 2.92 40.68 1.09
C SER A 129 2.53 40.99 -0.36
N MET A 130 2.70 40.01 -1.24
CA MET A 130 2.44 40.16 -2.68
C MET A 130 1.29 39.27 -3.12
N MET A 131 0.54 39.67 -4.14
CA MET A 131 -0.58 38.91 -4.67
C MET A 131 -0.48 38.75 -6.18
N THR A 132 -0.87 37.59 -6.69
CA THR A 132 -1.02 37.34 -8.13
C THR A 132 -2.24 36.47 -8.38
N ILE A 133 -2.81 36.55 -9.59
CA ILE A 133 -3.91 35.70 -10.01
C ILE A 133 -3.54 34.97 -11.31
N GLY A 134 -3.73 33.66 -11.34
CA GLY A 134 -3.38 32.81 -12.47
C GLY A 134 -4.44 31.78 -12.80
N ARG A 135 -4.28 31.10 -13.94
CA ARG A 135 -5.16 29.99 -14.33
C ARG A 135 -4.64 28.67 -13.74
N LEU A 136 -5.53 27.91 -13.12
CA LEU A 136 -5.22 26.57 -12.63
C LEU A 136 -5.21 25.58 -13.81
N THR A 137 -4.05 25.03 -14.14
CA THR A 137 -3.95 23.86 -15.04
C THR A 137 -3.65 22.64 -14.17
N LYS A 138 -4.56 21.67 -14.14
CA LYS A 138 -4.37 20.43 -13.37
C LYS A 138 -3.85 19.34 -14.31
N PHE A 139 -2.66 18.83 -14.03
CA PHE A 139 -2.21 17.56 -14.59
C PHE A 139 -2.70 16.43 -13.68
N LYS A 140 -3.44 15.48 -14.25
CA LYS A 140 -3.83 14.26 -13.54
C LYS A 140 -2.64 13.31 -13.59
N TYR A 141 -1.92 13.16 -12.49
CA TYR A 141 -0.99 12.06 -12.33
C TYR A 141 -1.76 10.90 -11.68
N PRO A 142 -1.70 9.67 -12.22
CA PRO A 142 -2.14 8.52 -11.44
C PRO A 142 -1.31 8.50 -10.16
N PHE A 143 -1.98 8.39 -9.01
CA PHE A 143 -1.31 8.11 -7.75
C PHE A 143 -0.77 6.68 -7.84
N VAL A 144 0.37 6.50 -8.49
CA VAL A 144 1.12 5.24 -8.45
C VAL A 144 1.85 5.27 -7.13
N ILE A 145 1.38 4.49 -6.17
CA ILE A 145 2.17 4.15 -5.00
C ILE A 145 3.37 3.33 -5.50
N ILE A 146 4.48 4.00 -5.81
CA ILE A 146 5.77 3.32 -5.90
C ILE A 146 6.25 3.19 -4.46
N MET A 147 5.89 2.10 -3.79
CA MET A 147 6.52 1.79 -2.51
C MET A 147 7.96 1.35 -2.77
N PRO A 148 8.95 1.95 -2.08
CA PRO A 148 10.30 1.42 -2.10
C PRO A 148 10.30 0.02 -1.48
N LEU A 149 11.02 -0.91 -2.10
CA LEU A 149 11.16 -2.33 -1.74
C LEU A 149 11.75 -2.60 -0.33
N LYS A 150 11.84 -1.60 0.55
CA LYS A 150 12.58 -1.65 1.82
C LYS A 150 11.73 -2.01 3.05
N SER A 151 10.44 -2.30 2.90
CA SER A 151 9.59 -2.73 4.03
C SER A 151 9.60 -4.24 4.31
N LEU A 152 10.40 -5.03 3.60
CA LEU A 152 10.72 -6.41 4.01
C LEU A 152 11.90 -6.41 5.00
N HIS A 153 11.63 -6.02 6.25
CA HIS A 153 12.45 -6.49 7.37
C HIS A 153 11.87 -7.82 7.88
N PRO A 154 12.69 -8.86 8.15
CA PRO A 154 12.19 -10.16 8.54
C PRO A 154 11.81 -10.16 10.02
N LEU A 155 10.59 -10.60 10.32
CA LEU A 155 10.27 -11.25 11.59
C LEU A 155 10.98 -12.62 11.63
N CYS A 156 12.27 -12.61 11.96
CA CYS A 156 13.04 -13.80 12.35
C CYS A 156 13.95 -13.41 13.50
N ASP A 157 13.40 -13.35 14.70
CA ASP A 157 14.18 -13.42 15.94
C ASP A 157 13.68 -14.62 16.76
N ASN A 158 13.94 -15.81 16.23
CA ASN A 158 14.10 -17.07 16.94
C ASN A 158 14.47 -18.17 15.93
N GLY A 159 15.77 -18.37 15.74
CA GLY A 159 16.28 -19.41 14.84
C GLY A 159 17.80 -19.38 14.69
N ARG A 160 18.52 -19.02 15.75
CA ARG A 160 19.98 -18.98 15.78
C ARG A 160 20.52 -20.39 16.02
N GLU A 161 20.18 -21.37 15.18
CA GLU A 161 20.83 -22.71 15.18
C GLU A 161 20.93 -23.40 13.80
N THR A 162 20.31 -22.89 12.74
CA THR A 162 20.32 -23.59 11.42
C THR A 162 21.43 -23.15 10.47
N PHE A 163 22.27 -22.18 10.83
CA PHE A 163 23.27 -21.61 9.91
C PHE A 163 24.65 -22.31 9.89
N THR A 164 24.88 -23.32 10.72
CA THR A 164 26.18 -24.02 10.77
C THR A 164 26.22 -25.30 9.93
N MET A 165 25.08 -25.81 9.43
CA MET A 165 25.06 -27.04 8.62
C MET A 165 25.19 -26.82 7.10
N LEU A 166 24.92 -25.61 6.59
CA LEU A 166 24.94 -25.35 5.13
C LEU A 166 26.28 -24.85 4.58
N ARG A 167 27.27 -24.55 5.43
CA ARG A 167 28.62 -24.15 4.98
C ARG A 167 29.57 -25.33 4.73
N ARG A 168 29.25 -26.53 5.23
CA ARG A 168 30.08 -27.74 5.04
C ARG A 168 29.78 -28.54 3.77
N ALA A 169 28.79 -28.14 2.98
CA ALA A 169 28.43 -28.83 1.73
C ALA A 169 28.84 -28.04 0.47
N SER A 170 29.50 -26.88 0.62
CA SER A 170 29.86 -25.98 -0.49
C SER A 170 31.36 -25.91 -0.79
N GLU A 171 32.22 -26.54 0.01
CA GLU A 171 33.67 -26.58 -0.22
C GLU A 171 34.08 -28.02 -0.50
N GLY A 172 33.83 -28.45 -1.73
CA GLY A 172 34.48 -29.62 -2.29
C GLY A 172 35.89 -29.23 -2.73
N ASP A 173 36.88 -29.45 -1.88
CA ASP A 173 38.28 -29.38 -2.26
C ASP A 173 38.91 -30.77 -2.13
N THR A 174 39.19 -31.37 -3.29
CA THR A 174 39.98 -32.58 -3.46
C THR A 174 41.43 -32.18 -3.59
N SER A 175 42.24 -32.35 -2.55
CA SER A 175 43.69 -32.50 -2.63
C SER A 175 44.24 -33.11 -1.33
N GLY A 176 44.97 -34.22 -1.47
CA GLY A 176 45.53 -34.95 -0.35
C GLY A 176 46.83 -34.35 0.19
N ALA A 177 47.06 -34.52 1.48
CA ALA A 177 48.36 -34.70 2.12
C ALA A 177 48.13 -35.11 3.58
N GLY A 178 48.73 -36.22 4.01
CA GLY A 178 48.58 -36.75 5.37
C GLY A 178 49.44 -36.03 6.42
N LEU A 179 49.17 -36.30 7.71
CA LEU A 179 50.15 -36.55 8.80
C LEU A 179 49.47 -36.53 10.18
N GLY A 180 49.83 -37.52 11.03
CA GLY A 180 49.74 -37.52 12.50
C GLY A 180 48.36 -37.82 13.11
N ARG A 181 48.02 -39.02 13.60
CA ARG A 181 48.58 -39.82 14.72
C ARG A 181 48.64 -39.06 16.06
N LEU A 182 47.64 -39.27 16.92
CA LEU A 182 47.69 -39.42 18.40
C LEU A 182 46.36 -40.10 18.79
N ASP A 183 46.28 -41.43 18.88
CA ASP A 183 46.53 -42.31 20.05
C ASP A 183 45.93 -41.78 21.37
N GLU A 184 44.74 -42.29 21.71
CA GLU A 184 44.31 -42.43 23.10
C GLU A 184 43.86 -43.89 23.31
N ARG A 185 44.83 -44.71 23.69
CA ARG A 185 44.65 -46.02 24.32
C ARG A 185 44.41 -45.87 25.81
N CYS A 186 43.27 -46.34 26.28
CA CYS A 186 43.05 -46.97 27.58
C CYS A 186 41.58 -47.41 27.58
N THR A 187 41.10 -48.58 27.94
CA THR A 187 41.53 -49.83 28.60
C THR A 187 40.20 -50.63 28.58
N LYS A 188 40.05 -51.96 28.44
CA LYS A 188 40.74 -53.14 28.93
C LYS A 188 40.22 -54.34 28.14
N ARG A 189 41.08 -55.35 28.05
CA ARG A 189 40.83 -56.70 27.54
C ARG A 189 39.99 -57.55 28.51
N GLN A 190 39.53 -58.68 27.95
CA GLN A 190 39.35 -60.02 28.54
C GLN A 190 38.00 -60.39 29.18
N ALA A 191 37.24 -61.22 28.43
CA ALA A 191 36.81 -62.59 28.79
C ALA A 191 36.31 -63.24 27.48
N ALA A 192 37.06 -64.13 26.82
CA ALA A 192 37.26 -65.56 27.08
C ALA A 192 36.03 -66.44 26.75
N ASP A 193 36.17 -67.16 25.63
CA ASP A 193 35.68 -68.49 25.24
C ASP A 193 34.19 -68.88 25.28
N VAL A 194 33.81 -69.61 24.22
CA VAL A 194 33.05 -70.89 24.20
C VAL A 194 31.97 -70.94 23.09
N VAL A 195 32.26 -71.77 22.08
CA VAL A 195 31.39 -72.66 21.27
C VAL A 195 30.60 -72.10 20.06
N HIS A 196 30.93 -72.70 18.90
CA HIS A 196 30.13 -72.73 17.68
C HIS A 196 28.95 -73.71 17.79
N HIS A 197 27.74 -73.26 17.43
CA HIS A 197 26.70 -74.04 16.69
C HIS A 197 25.59 -73.07 16.18
N PRO A 198 24.73 -73.45 15.21
CA PRO A 198 24.41 -72.62 14.04
C PRO A 198 22.99 -72.03 14.03
N SER A 199 22.82 -70.99 13.21
CA SER A 199 21.56 -70.56 12.57
C SER A 199 20.32 -70.39 13.47
N LEU A 200 20.06 -69.15 13.88
CA LEU A 200 18.70 -68.68 14.17
C LEU A 200 18.47 -67.31 13.52
N ASN A 201 17.41 -67.25 12.70
CA ASN A 201 16.88 -66.06 12.04
C ASN A 201 16.65 -64.93 13.05
N HIS A 202 17.41 -63.84 12.92
CA HIS A 202 17.03 -62.55 13.51
C HIS A 202 16.39 -61.66 12.45
N GLN A 203 15.07 -61.58 12.54
CA GLN A 203 14.22 -60.58 11.92
C GLN A 203 14.64 -59.18 12.40
N PRO A 204 14.93 -58.20 11.52
CA PRO A 204 15.22 -56.85 11.96
C PRO A 204 13.94 -56.23 12.54
N THR A 205 14.01 -55.90 13.82
CA THR A 205 13.05 -55.05 14.54
C THR A 205 12.73 -53.80 13.74
N ALA A 206 11.44 -53.60 13.45
CA ALA A 206 10.93 -52.38 12.83
C ALA A 206 11.24 -51.16 13.72
N GLN A 207 12.10 -50.26 13.23
CA GLN A 207 12.22 -48.92 13.79
C GLN A 207 10.93 -48.12 13.51
N PRO A 208 10.45 -47.27 14.44
CA PRO A 208 9.24 -46.49 14.24
C PRO A 208 9.50 -45.37 13.21
N GLN A 209 8.81 -45.42 12.07
CA GLN A 209 8.77 -44.38 11.03
C GLN A 209 8.00 -43.12 11.46
N HIS A 210 8.23 -42.60 12.68
CA HIS A 210 7.39 -41.54 13.23
C HIS A 210 7.81 -40.11 12.81
N GLY A 211 8.95 -39.94 12.12
CA GLY A 211 9.52 -38.62 11.80
C GLY A 211 9.37 -38.12 10.35
N GLN A 212 9.20 -39.00 9.35
CA GLN A 212 9.23 -38.60 7.94
C GLN A 212 7.86 -38.36 7.30
N THR A 213 6.79 -38.91 7.87
CA THR A 213 5.42 -38.77 7.36
C THR A 213 4.78 -37.41 7.68
N MET A 214 5.10 -36.82 8.84
CA MET A 214 4.47 -35.57 9.30
C MET A 214 4.81 -34.36 8.44
N THR A 215 6.06 -34.23 7.96
CA THR A 215 6.50 -33.08 7.15
C THR A 215 6.05 -33.14 5.69
N SER A 216 5.66 -34.32 5.20
CA SER A 216 5.20 -34.51 3.81
C SER A 216 3.80 -33.92 3.58
N VAL A 217 2.91 -34.03 4.57
CA VAL A 217 1.50 -33.61 4.47
C VAL A 217 1.26 -32.22 5.08
N ALA A 218 2.16 -31.73 5.94
CA ALA A 218 2.01 -30.44 6.61
C ALA A 218 1.91 -29.25 5.64
N ALA A 219 2.83 -29.12 4.70
CA ALA A 219 2.87 -27.99 3.77
C ALA A 219 1.61 -27.84 2.87
N PRO A 220 1.11 -28.89 2.19
CA PRO A 220 -0.09 -28.76 1.35
C PRO A 220 -1.36 -28.52 2.18
N VAL A 221 -1.44 -29.07 3.40
CA VAL A 221 -2.55 -28.80 4.33
C VAL A 221 -2.51 -27.36 4.84
N THR A 222 -1.34 -26.81 5.16
CA THR A 222 -1.20 -25.39 5.53
C THR A 222 -1.60 -24.47 4.38
N ALA A 223 -1.26 -24.82 3.13
CA ALA A 223 -1.66 -24.07 1.94
C ALA A 223 -3.19 -24.06 1.77
N LEU A 224 -3.83 -25.22 1.93
CA LEU A 224 -5.29 -25.37 1.92
C LEU A 224 -5.95 -24.47 2.96
N VAL A 225 -5.49 -24.55 4.21
CA VAL A 225 -6.05 -23.76 5.32
C VAL A 225 -5.89 -22.26 5.05
N THR A 226 -4.70 -21.83 4.60
CA THR A 226 -4.43 -20.42 4.31
C THR A 226 -5.29 -19.91 3.16
N GLY A 227 -5.46 -20.69 2.09
CA GLY A 227 -6.32 -20.35 0.94
C GLY A 227 -7.81 -20.24 1.32
N SER A 228 -8.33 -21.20 2.09
CA SER A 228 -9.71 -21.18 2.59
C SER A 228 -9.95 -20.00 3.53
N PHE A 229 -9.03 -19.74 4.45
CA PHE A 229 -9.10 -18.61 5.37
C PHE A 229 -9.05 -17.26 4.62
N LEU A 230 -8.14 -17.11 3.66
CA LEU A 230 -8.06 -15.93 2.79
C LEU A 230 -9.39 -15.67 2.07
N SER A 231 -9.98 -16.70 1.46
CA SER A 231 -11.30 -16.58 0.83
C SER A 231 -12.37 -16.14 1.83
N GLY A 232 -12.44 -16.78 3.00
CA GLY A 232 -13.39 -16.45 4.06
C GLY A 232 -13.27 -14.99 4.52
N CYS A 233 -12.06 -14.50 4.76
CA CYS A 233 -11.83 -13.09 5.10
C CYS A 233 -12.29 -12.15 3.98
N MET A 234 -12.00 -12.48 2.73
CA MET A 234 -12.45 -11.67 1.58
C MET A 234 -13.97 -11.64 1.45
N THR A 235 -14.63 -12.80 1.61
CA THR A 235 -16.08 -12.91 1.60
C THR A 235 -16.72 -12.14 2.76
N ALA A 236 -16.14 -12.18 3.96
CA ALA A 236 -16.62 -11.42 5.12
C ALA A 236 -16.59 -9.90 4.89
N LEU A 237 -15.58 -9.37 4.18
CA LEU A 237 -15.58 -7.96 3.80
C LEU A 237 -16.78 -7.60 2.92
N SER A 238 -17.10 -8.43 1.91
CA SER A 238 -18.20 -8.17 0.99
C SER A 238 -19.59 -8.42 1.60
N LEU A 239 -19.74 -9.44 2.45
CA LEU A 239 -21.04 -9.86 3.00
C LEU A 239 -21.38 -9.24 4.36
N VAL A 240 -20.39 -8.75 5.11
CA VAL A 240 -20.61 -8.17 6.45
C VAL A 240 -20.14 -6.73 6.50
N ALA A 241 -18.87 -6.47 6.19
CA ALA A 241 -18.32 -5.12 6.35
C ALA A 241 -18.97 -4.12 5.39
N VAL A 242 -19.14 -4.47 4.10
CA VAL A 242 -19.78 -3.57 3.12
C VAL A 242 -21.22 -3.21 3.53
N PRO A 243 -22.14 -4.15 3.85
CA PRO A 243 -23.47 -3.79 4.33
C PRO A 243 -23.44 -2.85 5.54
N VAL A 244 -22.58 -3.12 6.53
CA VAL A 244 -22.41 -2.25 7.69
C VAL A 244 -22.02 -0.83 7.26
N LEU A 245 -21.08 -0.69 6.31
CA LEU A 245 -20.72 0.63 5.78
C LEU A 245 -21.91 1.32 5.09
N LEU A 246 -22.65 0.62 4.23
CA LEU A 246 -23.78 1.18 3.48
C LEU A 246 -24.91 1.70 4.39
N ASP A 247 -25.12 1.03 5.53
CA ASP A 247 -26.19 1.33 6.49
C ASP A 247 -25.76 2.36 7.54
N SER A 248 -24.49 2.35 7.96
CA SER A 248 -24.01 3.21 9.05
C SER A 248 -23.49 4.58 8.60
N THR A 249 -23.17 4.78 7.32
CA THR A 249 -22.60 6.04 6.85
C THR A 249 -23.69 7.02 6.40
N PRO A 250 -23.79 8.23 6.99
CA PRO A 250 -24.85 9.19 6.71
C PRO A 250 -24.62 10.04 5.45
N SER A 251 -23.40 10.09 4.90
CA SER A 251 -23.07 10.92 3.74
C SER A 251 -22.11 10.21 2.78
N ALA A 252 -22.15 10.61 1.49
CA ALA A 252 -21.30 10.03 0.45
C ALA A 252 -19.79 10.19 0.74
N PRO A 253 -19.27 11.37 1.17
CA PRO A 253 -17.87 11.51 1.54
C PRO A 253 -17.43 10.54 2.65
N GLN A 254 -18.28 10.35 3.67
CA GLN A 254 -18.01 9.42 4.76
C GLN A 254 -18.01 7.96 4.29
N LEU A 255 -18.93 7.60 3.39
CA LEU A 255 -18.98 6.26 2.79
C LEU A 255 -17.70 5.95 2.00
N PHE A 256 -17.25 6.86 1.14
CA PHE A 256 -16.03 6.66 0.37
C PHE A 256 -14.79 6.60 1.26
N HIS A 257 -14.73 7.45 2.29
CA HIS A 257 -13.64 7.40 3.27
C HIS A 257 -13.61 6.05 4.01
N ALA A 258 -14.75 5.59 4.52
CA ALA A 258 -14.84 4.32 5.23
C ALA A 258 -14.50 3.13 4.33
N TRP A 259 -14.98 3.13 3.08
CA TRP A 259 -14.58 2.14 2.07
C TRP A 259 -13.07 2.18 1.82
N ALA A 260 -12.47 3.36 1.66
CA ALA A 260 -11.03 3.51 1.39
C ALA A 260 -10.19 3.00 2.56
N ARG A 261 -10.63 3.21 3.82
CA ARG A 261 -9.98 2.63 5.00
C ARG A 261 -10.08 1.10 5.01
N MET A 262 -11.25 0.54 4.72
CA MET A 262 -11.42 -0.92 4.61
C MET A 262 -10.53 -1.50 3.51
N TYR A 263 -10.50 -0.87 2.33
CA TYR A 263 -9.61 -1.23 1.24
C TYR A 263 -8.14 -1.17 1.68
N HIS A 264 -7.75 -0.11 2.40
CA HIS A 264 -6.38 0.09 2.86
C HIS A 264 -5.84 -1.10 3.68
N TYR A 265 -6.62 -1.62 4.61
CA TYR A 265 -6.20 -2.79 5.38
C TYR A 265 -6.30 -4.08 4.54
N GLY A 266 -7.37 -4.24 3.76
CA GLY A 266 -7.58 -5.43 2.94
C GLY A 266 -6.48 -5.66 1.89
N HIS A 267 -6.06 -4.63 1.17
CA HIS A 267 -5.05 -4.77 0.10
C HIS A 267 -3.63 -5.01 0.63
N GLN A 268 -3.34 -4.67 1.89
CA GLN A 268 -2.04 -4.97 2.51
C GLN A 268 -1.97 -6.42 2.97
N VAL A 269 -3.01 -6.90 3.65
CA VAL A 269 -3.00 -8.22 4.30
C VAL A 269 -3.30 -9.33 3.29
N LEU A 270 -4.37 -9.21 2.50
CA LEU A 270 -4.94 -10.33 1.75
C LEU A 270 -4.07 -10.77 0.55
N PRO A 271 -3.50 -9.87 -0.28
CA PRO A 271 -2.54 -10.26 -1.32
C PRO A 271 -1.27 -10.93 -0.76
N THR A 272 -0.79 -10.46 0.40
CA THR A 272 0.37 -11.06 1.07
C THR A 272 0.10 -12.52 1.44
N MET A 273 -1.09 -12.82 1.97
CA MET A 273 -1.51 -14.20 2.26
C MET A 273 -1.61 -15.07 1.00
N ALA A 274 -2.08 -14.51 -0.12
CA ALA A 274 -2.15 -15.26 -1.38
C ALA A 274 -0.76 -15.61 -1.91
N VAL A 275 0.21 -14.69 -1.84
CA VAL A 275 1.60 -14.95 -2.23
C VAL A 275 2.23 -16.00 -1.31
N GLY A 276 1.97 -15.94 -0.01
CA GLY A 276 2.40 -17.00 0.93
C GLY A 276 1.79 -18.36 0.61
N THR A 277 0.50 -18.39 0.27
CA THR A 277 -0.21 -19.62 -0.14
C THR A 277 0.35 -20.20 -1.44
N LEU A 278 0.66 -19.34 -2.42
CA LEU A 278 1.38 -19.73 -3.63
C LEU A 278 2.74 -20.33 -3.28
N GLY A 279 3.52 -19.70 -2.40
CA GLY A 279 4.82 -20.21 -1.96
C GLY A 279 4.74 -21.62 -1.36
N LEU A 280 3.72 -21.89 -0.53
CA LEU A 280 3.48 -23.22 0.02
C LEU A 280 3.15 -24.24 -1.07
N TYR A 281 2.25 -23.90 -2.00
CA TYR A 281 1.91 -24.78 -3.13
C TYR A 281 3.08 -24.99 -4.10
N SER A 282 3.90 -23.98 -4.34
CA SER A 282 5.11 -24.08 -5.16
C SER A 282 6.15 -24.97 -4.50
N TYR A 283 6.33 -24.87 -3.18
CA TYR A 283 7.22 -25.76 -2.42
C TYR A 283 6.76 -27.23 -2.52
N THR A 284 5.47 -27.51 -2.33
CA THR A 284 4.94 -28.88 -2.42
C THR A 284 5.02 -29.43 -3.83
N ALA A 285 4.73 -28.61 -4.85
CA ALA A 285 4.89 -28.97 -6.24
C ALA A 285 6.36 -29.29 -6.57
N ALA A 286 7.31 -28.45 -6.17
CA ALA A 286 8.74 -28.68 -6.40
C ALA A 286 9.22 -29.96 -5.72
N LYS A 287 8.89 -30.18 -4.44
CA LYS A 287 9.25 -31.40 -3.71
C LYS A 287 8.68 -32.65 -4.39
N GLY A 288 7.41 -32.61 -4.82
CA GLY A 288 6.77 -33.70 -5.55
C GLY A 288 7.43 -33.99 -6.91
N TYR A 289 7.81 -32.94 -7.63
CA TYR A 289 8.50 -33.04 -8.93
C TYR A 289 9.88 -33.71 -8.78
N TYR A 290 10.69 -33.26 -7.82
CA TYR A 290 12.04 -33.81 -7.59
C TYR A 290 12.02 -35.22 -6.99
N SER A 291 11.05 -35.54 -6.13
CA SER A 291 10.98 -36.85 -5.47
C SER A 291 10.50 -37.97 -6.41
N SER A 292 9.66 -37.68 -7.40
CA SER A 292 9.29 -38.63 -8.46
C SER A 292 8.54 -37.91 -9.59
N SER A 293 9.18 -37.69 -10.74
CA SER A 293 8.57 -37.06 -11.93
C SER A 293 7.34 -37.82 -12.46
N LYS A 294 7.20 -39.12 -12.15
CA LYS A 294 6.00 -39.91 -12.46
C LYS A 294 4.77 -39.53 -11.62
N ASN A 295 4.95 -38.81 -10.51
CA ASN A 295 3.86 -38.39 -9.64
C ASN A 295 3.11 -37.17 -10.21
N ARG A 296 1.99 -37.39 -10.91
CA ARG A 296 1.19 -36.31 -11.52
C ARG A 296 0.61 -35.31 -10.48
N LYS A 297 0.65 -35.61 -9.18
CA LYS A 297 0.06 -34.77 -8.11
C LYS A 297 0.73 -33.39 -7.99
N TRP A 298 2.01 -33.24 -8.37
CA TRP A 298 2.68 -31.93 -8.35
C TRP A 298 1.99 -30.89 -9.24
N LYS A 299 1.40 -31.33 -10.37
CA LYS A 299 0.65 -30.45 -11.28
C LYS A 299 -0.58 -29.86 -10.62
N GLY A 300 -1.25 -30.64 -9.76
CA GLY A 300 -2.42 -30.20 -9.01
C GLY A 300 -2.05 -29.09 -8.01
N HIS A 301 -0.96 -29.25 -7.26
CA HIS A 301 -0.47 -28.20 -6.35
C HIS A 301 0.00 -26.95 -7.11
N ALA A 302 0.71 -27.11 -8.23
CA ALA A 302 1.11 -25.97 -9.06
C ALA A 302 -0.12 -25.20 -9.58
N LEU A 303 -1.14 -25.91 -10.07
CA LEU A 303 -2.39 -25.31 -10.54
C LEU A 303 -3.14 -24.61 -9.39
N ALA A 304 -3.20 -25.21 -8.21
CA ALA A 304 -3.82 -24.61 -7.02
C ALA A 304 -3.18 -23.26 -6.65
N GLY A 305 -1.85 -23.19 -6.65
CA GLY A 305 -1.10 -21.95 -6.43
C GLY A 305 -1.39 -20.88 -7.48
N VAL A 306 -1.37 -21.25 -8.76
CA VAL A 306 -1.68 -20.34 -9.87
C VAL A 306 -3.10 -19.79 -9.75
N VAL A 307 -4.10 -20.66 -9.55
CA VAL A 307 -5.51 -20.25 -9.42
C VAL A 307 -5.71 -19.32 -8.22
N THR A 308 -5.01 -19.56 -7.10
CA THR A 308 -5.06 -18.69 -5.92
C THR A 308 -4.58 -17.26 -6.24
N VAL A 309 -3.48 -17.11 -6.97
CA VAL A 309 -2.89 -15.79 -7.26
C VAL A 309 -3.56 -15.06 -8.42
N LEU A 310 -4.38 -15.74 -9.25
CA LEU A 310 -5.16 -15.11 -10.33
C LEU A 310 -6.13 -14.01 -9.84
N MET A 311 -6.42 -13.95 -8.54
CA MET A 311 -7.13 -12.82 -7.95
C MET A 311 -6.42 -11.46 -8.16
N LEU A 312 -5.08 -11.45 -8.32
CA LEU A 312 -4.30 -10.23 -8.55
C LEU A 312 -4.54 -9.64 -9.96
N PRO A 313 -4.33 -10.39 -11.07
CA PRO A 313 -4.68 -9.89 -12.40
C PRO A 313 -6.18 -9.62 -12.55
N PHE A 314 -7.06 -10.37 -11.88
CA PHE A 314 -8.49 -10.01 -11.84
C PHE A 314 -8.70 -8.62 -11.25
N THR A 315 -7.99 -8.27 -10.16
CA THR A 315 -8.07 -6.93 -9.57
C THR A 315 -7.65 -5.86 -10.57
N TRP A 316 -6.55 -6.08 -11.28
CA TRP A 316 -6.03 -5.11 -12.25
C TRP A 316 -6.93 -4.92 -13.47
N LEU A 317 -7.46 -6.02 -14.01
CA LEU A 317 -8.24 -5.99 -15.25
C LEU A 317 -9.69 -5.58 -15.02
N VAL A 318 -10.29 -5.98 -13.89
CA VAL A 318 -11.74 -5.84 -13.64
C VAL A 318 -12.03 -4.75 -12.63
N MET A 319 -11.26 -4.66 -11.54
CA MET A 319 -11.62 -3.79 -10.41
C MET A 319 -10.95 -2.42 -10.44
N VAL A 320 -9.83 -2.24 -11.13
CA VAL A 320 -9.08 -0.96 -11.15
C VAL A 320 -9.93 0.23 -11.58
N PRO A 321 -10.77 0.18 -12.62
CA PRO A 321 -11.60 1.33 -13.01
C PRO A 321 -12.49 1.81 -11.87
N THR A 322 -13.20 0.90 -11.20
CA THR A 322 -14.07 1.23 -10.06
C THR A 322 -13.29 1.63 -8.82
N ASN A 323 -12.14 0.98 -8.54
CA ASN A 323 -11.26 1.40 -7.44
C ASN A 323 -10.78 2.84 -7.64
N ASN A 324 -10.32 3.18 -8.84
CA ASN A 324 -9.84 4.51 -9.16
C ASN A 324 -10.94 5.56 -9.02
N GLU A 325 -12.18 5.23 -9.41
CA GLU A 325 -13.31 6.14 -9.23
C GLU A 325 -13.66 6.35 -7.76
N LEU A 326 -13.70 5.28 -6.96
CA LEU A 326 -13.95 5.37 -5.52
C LEU A 326 -12.86 6.18 -4.81
N PHE A 327 -11.59 5.99 -5.14
CA PHE A 327 -10.50 6.81 -4.61
C PHE A 327 -10.54 8.26 -5.10
N ARG A 328 -10.93 8.49 -6.36
CA ARG A 328 -11.11 9.84 -6.90
C ARG A 328 -12.19 10.59 -6.14
N LEU A 329 -13.30 9.91 -5.83
CA LEU A 329 -14.40 10.48 -5.05
C LEU A 329 -13.99 10.70 -3.59
N GLU A 330 -13.31 9.74 -2.96
CA GLU A 330 -12.77 9.92 -1.59
C GLU A 330 -11.84 11.14 -1.49
N ALA A 331 -10.92 11.29 -2.45
CA ALA A 331 -9.99 12.43 -2.49
C ALA A 331 -10.67 13.79 -2.70
N LEU A 332 -11.89 13.81 -3.25
CA LEU A 332 -12.68 15.04 -3.36
C LEU A 332 -13.35 15.42 -2.03
N GLY A 333 -13.61 14.46 -1.15
CA GLY A 333 -14.22 14.69 0.16
C GLY A 333 -15.52 15.50 0.09
N GLU A 334 -15.62 16.58 0.87
CA GLU A 334 -16.75 17.52 0.83
C GLU A 334 -16.87 18.30 -0.49
N GLY A 335 -15.87 18.22 -1.37
CA GLY A 335 -15.87 18.80 -2.71
C GLY A 335 -16.51 17.88 -3.78
N ILE A 336 -16.99 16.70 -3.39
CA ILE A 336 -17.87 15.87 -4.22
C ILE A 336 -19.16 16.68 -4.38
N GLY A 337 -19.44 17.21 -5.58
CA GLY A 337 -20.66 17.96 -5.86
C GLY A 337 -21.91 17.06 -5.84
N ASN A 338 -22.77 17.17 -6.87
CA ASN A 338 -24.09 16.50 -7.01
C ASN A 338 -24.14 14.95 -6.90
N VAL A 339 -23.12 14.25 -6.39
CA VAL A 339 -23.20 12.80 -6.16
C VAL A 339 -24.07 12.56 -4.94
N ASP A 340 -25.26 12.02 -5.17
CA ASP A 340 -26.17 11.62 -4.11
C ASP A 340 -25.63 10.39 -3.36
N LEU A 341 -26.07 10.21 -2.11
CA LEU A 341 -25.76 9.03 -1.31
C LEU A 341 -26.21 7.74 -2.00
N GLY A 342 -27.32 7.77 -2.74
CA GLY A 342 -27.80 6.63 -3.54
C GLY A 342 -26.77 6.16 -4.59
N ASP A 343 -26.16 7.10 -5.30
CA ASP A 343 -25.12 6.81 -6.31
C ASP A 343 -23.85 6.27 -5.65
N ALA A 344 -23.44 6.85 -4.51
CA ALA A 344 -22.31 6.37 -3.73
C ALA A 344 -22.52 4.91 -3.27
N ARG A 345 -23.72 4.58 -2.78
CA ARG A 345 -24.09 3.21 -2.39
C ARG A 345 -24.12 2.27 -3.59
N ALA A 346 -24.59 2.71 -4.74
CA ALA A 346 -24.57 1.90 -5.97
C ALA A 346 -23.13 1.55 -6.36
N LEU A 347 -22.22 2.52 -6.33
CA LEU A 347 -20.82 2.31 -6.70
C LEU A 347 -20.10 1.33 -5.75
N VAL A 348 -20.30 1.45 -4.44
CA VAL A 348 -19.74 0.52 -3.45
C VAL A 348 -20.36 -0.88 -3.59
N ARG A 349 -21.64 -1.01 -3.93
CA ARG A 349 -22.29 -2.31 -4.23
C ARG A 349 -21.67 -3.00 -5.45
N VAL A 350 -21.45 -2.25 -6.53
CA VAL A 350 -20.78 -2.76 -7.74
C VAL A 350 -19.38 -3.26 -7.39
N TRP A 351 -18.63 -2.48 -6.61
CA TRP A 351 -17.33 -2.90 -6.11
C TRP A 351 -17.41 -4.19 -5.27
N SER A 352 -18.40 -4.30 -4.38
CA SER A 352 -18.57 -5.46 -3.50
C SER A 352 -18.82 -6.74 -4.27
N TRP A 353 -19.62 -6.69 -5.34
CA TRP A 353 -19.87 -7.83 -6.22
C TRP A 353 -18.61 -8.33 -6.92
N MET A 354 -17.80 -7.41 -7.47
CA MET A 354 -16.53 -7.79 -8.07
C MET A 354 -15.54 -8.32 -7.04
N HIS A 355 -15.52 -7.74 -5.84
CA HIS A 355 -14.68 -8.22 -4.74
C HIS A 355 -15.09 -9.62 -4.26
N LEU A 356 -16.40 -9.91 -4.24
CA LEU A 356 -16.92 -11.23 -3.92
C LEU A 356 -16.57 -12.25 -5.01
N ALA A 357 -16.69 -11.90 -6.29
CA ALA A 357 -16.21 -12.75 -7.39
C ALA A 357 -14.70 -13.02 -7.25
N ARG A 358 -13.94 -12.01 -6.82
CA ARG A 358 -12.50 -12.15 -6.56
C ARG A 358 -12.18 -13.14 -5.42
N SER A 359 -13.05 -13.32 -4.42
CA SER A 359 -12.80 -14.28 -3.33
C SER A 359 -12.92 -15.74 -3.78
N VAL A 360 -13.51 -16.00 -4.95
CA VAL A 360 -13.65 -17.36 -5.49
C VAL A 360 -12.29 -17.97 -5.89
N PHE A 361 -11.32 -17.15 -6.32
CA PHE A 361 -9.99 -17.62 -6.74
C PHE A 361 -9.23 -18.39 -5.63
N PRO A 362 -9.01 -17.84 -4.42
CA PRO A 362 -8.36 -18.59 -3.34
C PRO A 362 -9.18 -19.80 -2.87
N LEU A 363 -10.51 -19.75 -2.95
CA LEU A 363 -11.36 -20.92 -2.65
C LEU A 363 -11.17 -22.04 -3.68
N ALA A 364 -11.18 -21.72 -4.97
CA ALA A 364 -10.94 -22.68 -6.04
C ALA A 364 -9.53 -23.27 -5.94
N GLY A 365 -8.54 -22.45 -5.61
CA GLY A 365 -7.18 -22.89 -5.30
C GLY A 365 -7.14 -23.87 -4.13
N ALA A 366 -7.85 -23.58 -3.03
CA ALA A 366 -7.97 -24.49 -1.89
C ALA A 366 -8.61 -25.84 -2.30
N VAL A 367 -9.73 -25.83 -3.04
CA VAL A 367 -10.38 -27.07 -3.52
C VAL A 367 -9.43 -27.90 -4.38
N LEU A 368 -8.73 -27.27 -5.34
CA LEU A 368 -7.74 -27.95 -6.18
C LEU A 368 -6.59 -28.53 -5.37
N GLY A 369 -6.12 -27.79 -4.35
CA GLY A 369 -5.09 -28.24 -3.41
C GLY A 369 -5.55 -29.44 -2.58
N ALA A 370 -6.79 -29.44 -2.09
CA ALA A 370 -7.39 -30.57 -1.39
C ALA A 370 -7.48 -31.81 -2.29
N VAL A 371 -7.97 -31.66 -3.52
CA VAL A 371 -8.03 -32.76 -4.50
C VAL A 371 -6.62 -33.29 -4.81
N ALA A 372 -5.61 -32.43 -4.95
CA ALA A 372 -4.24 -32.88 -5.19
C ALA A 372 -3.62 -33.60 -3.97
N THR A 373 -4.00 -33.19 -2.75
CA THR A 373 -3.48 -33.76 -1.50
C THR A 373 -4.13 -35.10 -1.17
N PHE A 374 -5.46 -35.18 -1.31
CA PHE A 374 -6.27 -36.30 -0.83
C PHE A 374 -6.85 -37.17 -1.95
N GLY A 375 -6.81 -36.71 -3.20
CA GLY A 375 -7.25 -37.47 -4.36
C GLY A 375 -6.31 -38.65 -4.66
N GLY A 376 -6.92 -39.82 -4.87
CA GLY A 376 -6.25 -41.09 -5.19
C GLY A 376 -5.31 -40.98 -6.38
#